data_AF-A0A7M7NTL2-F1
#
_entry.id   AF-A0A7M7NTL2-F1
#
_cell.length_a   1.000
_cell.length_b   1.000
_cell.length_c   1.000
_cell.angle_alpha   90.00
_cell.angle_beta   90.00
_cell.angle_gamma   90.00
#
_symmetry.space_group_name_H-M   'P 1'
#
loop_
_entity.id
_entity.type
_entity.pdbx_description
1 polymer ?
#
loop_
_entity_poly.entity_id
_entity_poly.type
_entity_poly.pdbx_seq_one_letter_code
_entity_poly.pdbx_strand_id
1 'polypeptide(L)'
;MAKTKAARQRKKYKYSANRRKMWKKQKRLPNIECDPIKTAWDNKKSVKENLRAMGLSSDPNKTLPIPTTKERLAPVSLDDSMDFDDKLARPKGKQQVIKELEAMADMPTKKREKISEPMMMYCAHMMDKYGTDFKAMARDIKNYYQDTPKQIKKKIALFKTCKVQYQEYLAQKAGEDGQPDTEDVTMS
;
A
#
# COMPACT_ATOMS: atom_id res chain seq x y z
N MET A 1 -32.23 -47.12 -19.98
CA MET A 1 -31.71 -46.29 -21.10
C MET A 1 -30.19 -46.33 -21.13
N ALA A 2 -29.59 -46.79 -22.24
CA ALA A 2 -28.14 -46.87 -22.39
C ALA A 2 -27.53 -45.47 -22.50
N LYS A 3 -26.46 -45.18 -21.73
CA LYS A 3 -25.78 -43.89 -21.78
C LYS A 3 -25.13 -43.68 -23.16
N THR A 4 -25.30 -42.49 -23.74
CA THR A 4 -24.75 -42.13 -25.06
C THR A 4 -23.22 -42.30 -25.11
N LYS A 5 -22.67 -42.65 -26.29
CA LYS A 5 -21.23 -42.91 -26.52
C LYS A 5 -20.35 -41.73 -26.08
N ALA A 6 -20.83 -40.50 -26.25
CA ALA A 6 -20.18 -39.26 -25.79
C ALA A 6 -20.07 -39.16 -24.25
N ALA A 7 -21.09 -39.59 -23.50
CA ALA A 7 -21.07 -39.61 -22.05
C ALA A 7 -20.09 -40.66 -21.47
N ARG A 8 -19.87 -41.77 -22.19
CA ARG A 8 -18.81 -42.76 -21.89
C ARG A 8 -17.42 -42.19 -22.15
N GLN A 9 -17.21 -41.47 -23.25
CA GLN A 9 -15.92 -40.86 -23.60
C GLN A 9 -15.49 -39.72 -22.64
N ARG A 10 -16.43 -39.04 -21.99
CA ARG A 10 -16.14 -37.98 -20.99
C ARG A 10 -15.63 -38.50 -19.63
N LYS A 11 -15.64 -39.81 -19.38
CA LYS A 11 -15.21 -40.42 -18.10
C LYS A 11 -13.79 -41.01 -18.16
N LYS A 12 -12.86 -40.39 -18.91
CA LYS A 12 -11.46 -40.81 -18.87
C LYS A 12 -10.80 -40.31 -17.58
N TYR A 13 -10.19 -41.21 -16.82
CA TYR A 13 -9.38 -40.84 -15.66
C TYR A 13 -8.17 -40.03 -16.15
N LYS A 14 -8.02 -38.79 -15.64
CA LYS A 14 -6.87 -37.94 -15.98
C LYS A 14 -5.67 -38.39 -15.15
N TYR A 15 -4.78 -39.18 -15.75
CA TYR A 15 -3.58 -39.70 -15.08
C TYR A 15 -2.62 -38.58 -14.59
N SER A 16 -2.58 -37.43 -15.27
CA SER A 16 -1.78 -36.27 -14.85
C SER A 16 -2.31 -35.57 -13.60
N ALA A 17 -3.58 -35.78 -13.24
CA ALA A 17 -4.21 -35.14 -12.09
C ALA A 17 -4.16 -36.07 -10.87
N ASN A 18 -3.19 -35.86 -9.98
CA ASN A 18 -3.15 -36.57 -8.71
C ASN A 18 -4.24 -36.05 -7.75
N ARG A 19 -5.42 -36.68 -7.80
CA ARG A 19 -6.60 -36.29 -7.00
C ARG A 19 -6.36 -36.34 -5.50
N ARG A 20 -5.55 -37.27 -5.00
CA ARG A 20 -5.17 -37.37 -3.58
C ARG A 20 -4.36 -36.14 -3.14
N LYS A 21 -3.41 -35.69 -3.96
CA LYS A 21 -2.62 -34.48 -3.71
C LYS A 21 -3.51 -33.23 -3.76
N MET A 22 -4.41 -33.15 -4.72
CA MET A 22 -5.37 -32.03 -4.83
C MET A 22 -6.32 -31.95 -3.62
N TRP A 23 -6.83 -33.08 -3.15
CA TRP A 23 -7.67 -33.14 -1.96
C TRP A 23 -6.92 -32.71 -0.69
N LYS A 24 -5.67 -33.18 -0.51
CA LYS A 24 -4.80 -32.71 0.59
C LYS A 24 -4.55 -31.20 0.51
N LYS A 25 -4.33 -30.66 -0.70
CA LYS A 25 -4.18 -29.20 -0.91
C LYS A 25 -5.45 -28.43 -0.57
N GLN A 26 -6.62 -28.93 -0.96
CA GLN A 26 -7.91 -28.29 -0.67
C GLN A 26 -8.24 -28.27 0.82
N LYS A 27 -7.79 -29.27 1.57
CA LYS A 27 -7.93 -29.35 3.04
C LYS A 27 -6.89 -28.54 3.80
N ARG A 28 -5.78 -28.16 3.16
CA ARG A 28 -4.72 -27.40 3.83
C ARG A 28 -5.20 -25.97 4.01
N LEU A 29 -5.17 -25.49 5.25
CA LEU A 29 -5.37 -24.08 5.54
C LEU A 29 -4.32 -23.23 4.79
N PRO A 30 -4.73 -22.12 4.15
CA PRO A 30 -3.77 -21.10 3.74
C PRO A 30 -3.15 -20.44 4.99
N ASN A 31 -1.97 -19.83 4.84
CA ASN A 31 -1.45 -18.98 5.89
C ASN A 31 -2.28 -17.69 5.90
N ILE A 32 -3.01 -17.44 6.98
CA ILE A 32 -3.87 -16.26 7.16
C ILE A 32 -3.23 -15.40 8.24
N GLU A 33 -2.78 -14.20 7.86
CA GLU A 33 -2.12 -13.26 8.77
C GLU A 33 -3.12 -12.45 9.62
N CYS A 34 -4.33 -12.22 9.11
CA CYS A 34 -5.35 -11.46 9.82
C CYS A 34 -6.13 -12.32 10.82
N ASP A 35 -6.12 -11.88 12.07
CA ASP A 35 -6.76 -12.59 13.18
C ASP A 35 -8.29 -12.75 13.02
N PRO A 36 -9.07 -11.73 12.60
CA PRO A 36 -10.53 -11.86 12.44
C PRO A 36 -10.96 -12.96 11.47
N ILE A 37 -10.21 -13.12 10.37
CA ILE A 37 -10.50 -14.15 9.37
C ILE A 37 -10.08 -15.52 9.89
N LYS A 38 -8.95 -15.59 10.61
CA LYS A 38 -8.40 -16.82 11.15
C LYS A 38 -9.29 -17.41 12.24
N THR A 39 -9.82 -16.60 13.14
CA THR A 39 -10.77 -17.03 14.19
C THR A 39 -12.09 -17.51 13.59
N ALA A 40 -12.57 -16.82 12.55
CA ALA A 40 -13.80 -17.18 11.86
C ALA A 40 -13.64 -18.36 10.88
N TRP A 41 -12.45 -18.92 10.68
CA TRP A 41 -12.22 -19.95 9.68
C TRP A 41 -12.79 -21.33 10.08
N ASP A 42 -13.50 -22.00 9.16
CA ASP A 42 -13.98 -23.37 9.36
C ASP A 42 -13.20 -24.36 8.48
N ASN A 43 -12.47 -25.29 9.11
CA ASN A 43 -11.64 -26.28 8.44
C ASN A 43 -12.44 -27.34 7.67
N LYS A 44 -13.75 -27.46 7.93
CA LYS A 44 -14.62 -28.42 7.24
C LYS A 44 -15.11 -27.89 5.89
N LYS A 45 -15.07 -26.58 5.68
CA LYS A 45 -15.59 -25.90 4.50
C LYS A 45 -14.50 -25.55 3.51
N SER A 46 -14.91 -25.35 2.26
CA SER A 46 -14.06 -24.85 1.19
C SER A 46 -13.61 -23.41 1.47
N VAL A 47 -12.40 -23.04 1.04
CA VAL A 47 -11.89 -21.65 1.04
C VAL A 47 -12.92 -20.67 0.47
N LYS A 48 -13.53 -21.01 -0.67
CA LYS A 48 -14.52 -20.16 -1.33
C LYS A 48 -15.79 -19.99 -0.49
N GLU A 49 -16.20 -21.05 0.19
CA GLU A 49 -17.40 -21.03 1.03
C GLU A 49 -17.16 -20.27 2.34
N ASN A 50 -15.98 -20.41 2.94
CA ASN A 50 -15.58 -19.63 4.11
C ASN A 50 -15.54 -18.14 3.81
N LEU A 51 -14.85 -17.73 2.74
CA LEU A 51 -14.79 -16.33 2.34
C LEU A 51 -16.20 -15.80 2.05
N ARG A 52 -17.01 -16.53 1.29
CA ARG A 52 -18.41 -16.15 1.04
C ARG A 52 -19.22 -16.04 2.34
N ALA A 53 -19.03 -16.93 3.30
CA ALA A 53 -19.73 -16.88 4.59
C ALA A 53 -19.31 -15.70 5.45
N MET A 54 -18.10 -15.17 5.27
CA MET A 54 -17.62 -13.92 5.88
C MET A 54 -17.95 -12.69 5.03
N GLY A 55 -18.63 -12.85 3.89
CA GLY A 55 -18.92 -11.77 2.93
C GLY A 55 -17.71 -11.26 2.14
N LEU A 56 -16.66 -12.07 2.06
CA LEU A 56 -15.46 -11.81 1.26
C LEU A 56 -15.52 -12.51 -0.10
N SER A 57 -14.91 -11.90 -1.12
CA SER A 57 -14.76 -12.50 -2.44
C SER A 57 -13.57 -13.46 -2.47
N SER A 58 -13.74 -14.61 -3.13
CA SER A 58 -12.63 -15.53 -3.42
C SER A 58 -11.78 -15.10 -4.62
N ASP A 59 -12.36 -14.31 -5.54
CA ASP A 59 -11.71 -13.85 -6.76
C ASP A 59 -12.23 -12.46 -7.11
N PRO A 60 -11.47 -11.40 -6.81
CA PRO A 60 -11.93 -10.02 -6.95
C PRO A 60 -12.26 -9.67 -8.41
N ASN A 61 -11.51 -10.19 -9.37
CA ASN A 61 -11.71 -9.90 -10.79
C ASN A 61 -13.02 -10.47 -11.35
N LYS A 62 -13.57 -11.52 -10.70
CA LYS A 62 -14.88 -12.07 -11.05
C LYS A 62 -16.03 -11.36 -10.36
N THR A 63 -15.82 -10.89 -9.13
CA THR A 63 -16.85 -10.19 -8.37
C THR A 63 -16.97 -8.72 -8.78
N LEU A 64 -15.86 -8.10 -9.16
CA LEU A 64 -15.77 -6.72 -9.62
C LEU A 64 -14.95 -6.72 -10.91
N PRO A 65 -15.56 -7.12 -12.05
CA PRO A 65 -14.86 -7.11 -13.33
C PRO A 65 -14.46 -5.68 -13.68
N ILE A 66 -13.17 -5.49 -14.00
CA ILE A 66 -12.67 -4.20 -14.48
C ILE A 66 -13.14 -4.06 -15.93
N PRO A 67 -13.93 -3.03 -16.27
CA PRO A 67 -14.45 -2.87 -17.63
C PRO A 67 -13.30 -2.62 -18.60
N THR A 68 -13.38 -3.27 -19.76
CA THR A 68 -12.38 -3.08 -20.82
C THR A 68 -12.49 -1.70 -21.44
N THR A 69 -11.45 -1.22 -22.12
CA THR A 69 -11.48 0.09 -22.80
C THR A 69 -12.65 0.20 -23.79
N LYS A 70 -13.02 -0.92 -24.42
CA LYS A 70 -14.17 -0.99 -25.34
C LYS A 70 -15.51 -0.85 -24.61
N GLU A 71 -15.65 -1.49 -23.45
CA GLU A 71 -16.85 -1.36 -22.60
C GLU A 71 -16.96 0.04 -21.99
N ARG A 72 -15.84 0.68 -21.66
CA ARG A 72 -15.82 2.07 -21.19
C ARG A 72 -16.19 3.10 -22.26
N LEU A 73 -15.89 2.79 -23.53
CA LEU A 73 -16.18 3.66 -24.67
C LEU A 73 -17.50 3.30 -25.37
N ALA A 74 -18.17 2.21 -24.96
CA ALA A 74 -19.49 1.89 -25.45
C ALA A 74 -20.47 2.98 -24.99
N PRO A 75 -21.37 3.48 -25.86
CA PRO A 75 -22.40 4.40 -25.45
C PRO A 75 -23.27 3.71 -24.42
N VAL A 76 -23.26 4.21 -23.19
CA VAL A 76 -24.13 3.73 -22.12
C VAL A 76 -25.56 4.04 -22.55
N SER A 77 -26.35 3.02 -22.86
CA SER A 77 -27.77 3.21 -23.14
C SER A 77 -28.46 3.58 -21.83
N LEU A 78 -29.31 4.61 -21.87
CA LEU A 78 -29.96 5.21 -20.70
C LEU A 78 -30.96 4.26 -19.99
N ASP A 79 -31.20 3.07 -20.55
CA ASP A 79 -32.11 2.03 -20.08
C ASP A 79 -31.39 0.93 -19.28
N ASP A 80 -30.05 0.88 -19.28
CA ASP A 80 -29.27 0.12 -18.33
C ASP A 80 -29.22 0.89 -17.01
N SER A 81 -30.37 1.02 -16.34
CA SER A 81 -30.36 1.09 -14.89
C SER A 81 -29.48 -0.06 -14.44
N MET A 82 -28.31 0.23 -13.89
CA MET A 82 -27.48 -0.78 -13.23
C MET A 82 -28.31 -1.34 -12.08
N ASP A 83 -29.15 -2.31 -12.39
CA ASP A 83 -29.69 -3.29 -11.48
C ASP A 83 -28.45 -3.99 -10.92
N PHE A 84 -27.85 -3.36 -9.91
CA PHE A 84 -27.00 -4.06 -8.97
C PHE A 84 -27.89 -5.18 -8.47
N ASP A 85 -27.72 -6.37 -9.02
CA ASP A 85 -28.46 -7.58 -8.68
C ASP A 85 -28.41 -7.77 -7.15
N ASP A 86 -29.38 -7.18 -6.44
CA ASP A 86 -29.65 -7.39 -5.01
C ASP A 86 -30.12 -8.85 -4.78
N LYS A 87 -30.20 -9.63 -5.87
CA LYS A 87 -30.47 -11.07 -5.91
C LYS A 87 -29.29 -11.95 -5.52
N LEU A 88 -28.06 -11.41 -5.40
CA LEU A 88 -27.01 -12.09 -4.65
C LEU A 88 -27.24 -11.81 -3.16
N ALA A 89 -28.20 -12.51 -2.57
CA ALA A 89 -28.51 -12.46 -1.15
C ALA A 89 -27.22 -12.28 -0.33
N ARG A 90 -27.06 -11.10 0.29
CA ARG A 90 -25.93 -10.82 1.17
C ARG A 90 -25.81 -12.02 2.12
N PRO A 91 -24.70 -12.77 2.09
CA PRO A 91 -24.58 -13.94 2.93
C PRO A 91 -24.78 -13.46 4.37
N LYS A 92 -25.84 -13.97 5.03
CA LYS A 92 -26.17 -13.64 6.43
C LYS A 92 -25.12 -14.18 7.42
N GLY A 93 -23.98 -14.68 6.93
CA GLY A 93 -22.93 -15.28 7.73
C GLY A 93 -21.99 -14.23 8.30
N LYS A 94 -21.38 -14.58 9.45
CA LYS A 94 -20.22 -13.95 10.14
C LYS A 94 -19.92 -12.48 9.81
N GLN A 95 -20.94 -11.62 9.82
CA GLN A 95 -20.80 -10.18 9.50
C GLN A 95 -19.92 -9.43 10.51
N GLN A 96 -19.72 -10.00 11.70
CA GLN A 96 -18.78 -9.51 12.71
C GLN A 96 -17.37 -9.37 12.13
N VAL A 97 -16.95 -10.31 11.28
CA VAL A 97 -15.61 -10.28 10.65
C VAL A 97 -15.45 -9.05 9.76
N ILE A 98 -16.49 -8.66 9.00
CA ILE A 98 -16.44 -7.46 8.16
C ILE A 98 -16.30 -6.22 9.03
N LYS A 99 -17.11 -6.10 10.08
CA LYS A 99 -17.06 -4.95 10.99
C LYS A 99 -15.69 -4.80 11.66
N GLU A 100 -15.10 -5.91 12.09
CA GLU A 100 -13.75 -5.93 12.66
C GLU A 100 -12.70 -5.50 11.63
N LEU A 101 -12.81 -5.98 10.38
CA LEU A 101 -11.90 -5.60 9.30
C LEU A 101 -12.04 -4.12 8.90
N GLU A 102 -13.27 -3.60 8.86
CA GLU A 102 -13.56 -2.18 8.61
C GLU A 102 -12.96 -1.31 9.70
N ALA A 103 -13.15 -1.68 10.97
CA ALA A 103 -12.53 -0.99 12.10
C ALA A 103 -10.99 -1.03 12.03
N MET A 104 -10.41 -2.17 11.65
CA MET A 104 -8.96 -2.29 11.46
C MET A 104 -8.43 -1.45 10.31
N ALA A 105 -9.20 -1.29 9.24
CA ALA A 105 -8.83 -0.48 8.08
C ALA A 105 -8.95 1.03 8.36
N ASP A 106 -9.90 1.44 9.19
CA ASP A 106 -10.10 2.84 9.58
C ASP A 106 -9.01 3.35 10.54
N MET A 107 -8.35 2.44 11.27
CA MET A 107 -7.23 2.81 12.13
C MET A 107 -6.13 3.56 11.35
N PRO A 108 -5.73 4.77 11.79
CA PRO A 108 -4.72 5.54 11.07
C PRO A 108 -3.37 4.83 11.15
N THR A 109 -2.77 4.58 9.99
CA THR A 109 -1.43 4.00 9.91
C THR A 109 -0.37 5.06 10.21
N LYS A 110 0.66 4.68 10.97
CA LYS A 110 1.80 5.56 11.26
C LYS A 110 2.55 5.85 9.96
N LYS A 111 2.49 7.08 9.47
CA LYS A 111 3.34 7.53 8.37
C LYS A 111 4.78 7.63 8.89
N ARG A 112 5.75 7.23 8.07
CA ARG A 112 7.17 7.48 8.39
C ARG A 112 7.42 8.97 8.20
N GLU A 113 7.53 9.69 9.29
CA GLU A 113 7.79 11.14 9.29
C GLU A 113 9.26 11.47 9.01
N LYS A 114 10.15 10.48 8.99
CA LYS A 114 11.59 10.66 8.86
C LYS A 114 12.03 10.79 7.41
N ILE A 115 12.92 11.74 7.16
CA ILE A 115 13.62 11.95 5.90
C ILE A 115 14.95 11.17 5.95
N SER A 116 15.47 10.80 4.79
CA SER A 116 16.80 10.18 4.68
C SER A 116 17.90 11.11 5.18
N GLU A 117 18.92 10.51 5.81
CA GLU A 117 20.05 11.23 6.39
C GLU A 117 20.83 12.10 5.38
N PRO A 118 21.15 11.65 4.14
CA PRO A 118 21.83 12.51 3.17
C PRO A 118 21.02 13.75 2.77
N MET A 119 19.68 13.60 2.71
CA MET A 119 18.78 14.71 2.40
C MET A 119 18.71 15.71 3.55
N MET A 120 18.74 15.24 4.79
CA MET A 120 18.83 16.08 5.99
C MET A 120 20.13 16.90 5.97
N MET A 121 21.28 16.24 5.76
CA MET A 121 22.58 16.92 5.69
C MET A 121 22.64 17.95 4.56
N TYR A 122 22.06 17.63 3.41
CA TYR A 122 21.91 18.57 2.30
C TYR A 122 21.06 19.78 2.68
N CYS A 123 19.90 19.56 3.32
CA CYS A 123 19.02 20.65 3.74
C CYS A 123 19.65 21.54 4.82
N ALA A 124 20.32 20.95 5.81
CA ALA A 124 21.04 21.68 6.86
C ALA A 124 22.09 22.60 6.23
N HIS A 125 22.98 22.05 5.40
CA HIS A 125 24.00 22.83 4.69
C HIS A 125 23.44 24.01 3.88
N MET A 126 22.35 23.76 3.13
CA MET A 126 21.71 24.80 2.32
C MET A 126 21.09 25.90 3.18
N MET A 127 20.52 25.55 4.33
CA MET A 127 19.96 26.53 5.28
C MET A 127 21.04 27.32 6.02
N ASP A 128 22.15 26.68 6.40
CA ASP A 128 23.23 27.35 7.13
C ASP A 128 23.99 28.35 6.25
N LYS A 129 24.26 27.99 5.00
CA LYS A 129 25.05 28.83 4.08
C LYS A 129 24.23 29.90 3.37
N TYR A 130 22.99 29.60 2.99
CA TYR A 130 22.19 30.48 2.11
C TYR A 130 20.86 30.94 2.73
N GLY A 131 20.44 30.37 3.86
CA GLY A 131 19.22 30.76 4.56
C GLY A 131 17.95 30.59 3.71
N THR A 132 17.46 31.69 3.14
CA THR A 132 16.24 31.74 2.31
C THR A 132 16.49 31.99 0.82
N ASP A 133 17.74 32.16 0.38
CA ASP A 133 18.04 32.38 -1.04
C ASP A 133 18.15 31.06 -1.81
N PHE A 134 17.00 30.61 -2.35
CA PHE A 134 16.92 29.38 -3.14
C PHE A 134 17.62 29.47 -4.50
N LYS A 135 17.87 30.67 -5.04
CA LYS A 135 18.55 30.83 -6.33
C LYS A 135 20.05 30.64 -6.15
N ALA A 136 20.61 31.09 -5.03
CA ALA A 136 21.98 30.80 -4.65
C ALA A 136 22.19 29.32 -4.31
N MET A 137 21.26 28.69 -3.56
CA MET A 137 21.31 27.25 -3.25
C MET A 137 21.39 26.37 -4.50
N ALA A 138 20.67 26.73 -5.57
CA ALA A 138 20.68 25.96 -6.81
C ALA A 138 22.04 25.97 -7.53
N ARG A 139 22.87 26.99 -7.27
CA ARG A 139 24.21 27.15 -7.84
C ARG A 139 25.32 26.57 -6.95
N ASP A 140 24.97 26.06 -5.78
CA ASP A 140 25.95 25.50 -4.86
C ASP A 140 26.53 24.19 -5.39
N ILE A 141 27.81 23.93 -5.09
CA ILE A 141 28.55 22.76 -5.56
C ILE A 141 27.95 21.45 -5.00
N LYS A 142 27.39 21.50 -3.78
CA LYS A 142 26.74 20.36 -3.13
C LYS A 142 25.40 20.01 -3.77
N ASN A 143 24.84 20.88 -4.61
CA ASN A 143 23.68 20.58 -5.46
C ASN A 143 24.08 19.71 -6.67
N TYR A 144 24.63 18.52 -6.40
CA TYR A 144 25.15 17.61 -7.43
C TYR A 144 24.09 17.21 -8.47
N TYR A 145 22.85 17.01 -8.04
CA TYR A 145 21.74 16.64 -8.91
C TYR A 145 21.08 17.82 -9.63
N GLN A 146 21.65 19.03 -9.50
CA GLN A 146 21.18 20.23 -10.17
C GLN A 146 19.70 20.51 -9.89
N ASP A 147 19.28 20.35 -8.63
CA ASP A 147 17.92 20.64 -8.20
C ASP A 147 17.58 22.09 -8.51
N THR A 148 16.40 22.30 -9.09
CA THR A 148 15.85 23.63 -9.32
C THR A 148 15.53 24.31 -7.98
N PRO A 149 15.53 25.65 -7.91
CA PRO A 149 15.19 26.38 -6.68
C PRO A 149 13.87 25.94 -6.03
N LYS A 150 12.87 25.57 -6.85
CA LYS A 150 11.57 25.06 -6.40
C LYS A 150 11.66 23.68 -5.76
N GLN A 151 12.51 22.80 -6.28
CA GLN A 151 12.76 21.47 -5.70
C GLN A 151 13.49 21.60 -4.36
N ILE A 152 14.51 22.47 -4.28
CA ILE A 152 15.24 22.75 -3.03
C ILE A 152 14.28 23.28 -1.96
N LYS A 153 13.42 24.25 -2.33
CA LYS A 153 12.38 24.77 -1.44
C LYS A 153 11.45 23.67 -0.91
N LYS A 154 11.03 22.73 -1.77
CA LYS A 154 10.20 21.58 -1.36
C LYS A 154 10.94 20.65 -0.40
N LYS A 155 12.23 20.37 -0.64
CA LYS A 155 13.07 19.54 0.24
C LYS A 155 13.22 20.17 1.62
N ILE A 156 13.50 21.47 1.67
CA ILE A 156 13.59 22.22 2.94
C ILE A 156 12.24 22.28 3.66
N ALA A 157 11.12 22.47 2.94
CA ALA A 157 9.80 22.45 3.53
C ALA A 157 9.45 21.07 4.12
N LEU A 158 9.81 19.99 3.43
CA LEU A 158 9.70 18.63 3.94
C LEU A 158 10.54 18.46 5.21
N PHE A 159 11.79 18.96 5.20
CA PHE A 159 12.67 18.91 6.37
C PHE A 159 12.07 19.61 7.59
N LYS A 160 11.52 20.82 7.42
CA LYS A 160 10.82 21.53 8.51
C LYS A 160 9.55 20.82 8.99
N THR A 161 8.90 20.03 8.13
CA THR A 161 7.72 19.23 8.51
C THR A 161 8.12 18.05 9.41
N CYS A 162 9.32 17.50 9.22
CA CYS A 162 9.87 16.48 10.11
C CYS A 162 10.37 17.11 11.42
N LYS A 163 9.47 17.23 12.41
CA LYS A 163 9.75 17.91 13.68
C LYS A 163 10.95 17.32 14.43
N VAL A 164 11.06 15.99 14.48
CA VAL A 164 12.12 15.30 15.24
C VAL A 164 13.50 15.69 14.71
N GLN A 165 13.74 15.50 13.40
CA GLN A 165 15.04 15.80 12.80
C GLN A 165 15.32 17.31 12.75
N TYR A 166 14.28 18.13 12.56
CA TYR A 166 14.46 19.58 12.56
C TYR A 166 14.80 20.12 13.96
N GLN A 167 14.22 19.56 15.02
CA GLN A 167 14.57 19.91 16.40
C GLN A 167 16.01 19.51 16.75
N GLU A 168 16.47 18.34 16.32
CA GLU A 168 17.87 17.92 16.47
C GLU A 168 18.82 18.93 15.79
N TYR A 169 18.51 19.35 14.56
CA TYR A 169 19.26 20.38 13.85
C TYR A 169 19.26 21.73 14.59
N LEU A 170 18.10 22.17 15.10
CA LEU A 170 18.02 23.42 15.87
C LEU A 170 18.81 23.36 17.18
N ALA A 171 18.82 22.20 17.85
CA ALA A 171 19.61 21.99 19.06
C ALA A 171 21.12 22.02 18.78
N GLN A 172 21.57 21.43 17.66
CA GLN A 172 22.96 21.51 17.22
C GLN A 172 23.36 22.96 16.94
N LYS A 173 22.54 23.68 16.18
CA LYS A 173 22.79 25.07 15.83
C LYS A 173 22.84 26.00 17.06
N ALA A 174 21.90 25.84 17.99
CA ALA A 174 21.89 26.61 19.24
C ALA A 174 23.09 26.32 20.15
N GLY A 175 23.73 25.15 20.01
CA GLY A 175 24.98 24.82 20.70
C GLY A 175 26.22 25.45 20.08
N GLU A 176 26.22 25.70 18.77
CA GLU A 176 27.34 26.33 18.05
C GLU A 176 27.39 27.85 18.26
N ASP A 177 26.25 28.52 18.43
CA ASP A 177 26.16 29.97 18.69
C ASP A 177 26.75 30.41 20.08
N GLY A 178 27.26 29.46 20.88
CA GLY A 178 27.85 29.67 22.21
C GLY A 178 29.38 29.63 22.28
N GLN A 179 30.10 29.43 21.16
CA GLN A 179 31.56 29.42 21.12
C GLN A 179 32.05 30.73 20.48
N PRO A 180 32.50 31.74 21.26
CA PRO A 180 33.15 32.91 20.68
C PRO A 180 34.45 32.47 20.01
N ASP A 181 34.61 32.82 18.73
CA ASP A 181 35.85 32.68 17.97
C ASP A 181 36.98 33.43 18.69
N THR A 182 37.80 32.69 19.44
CA THR A 182 39.11 33.19 19.87
C THR A 182 40.11 32.92 18.76
N GLU A 183 40.63 34.04 18.25
CA GLU A 183 41.96 34.25 17.67
C GLU A 183 42.05 34.40 16.14
N ASP A 184 41.74 35.63 15.71
CA ASP A 184 42.49 36.33 14.68
C ASP A 184 43.95 36.62 15.11
N VAL A 185 44.82 36.75 14.09
CA VAL A 185 46.14 37.41 14.07
C VAL A 185 47.38 36.56 14.41
N THR A 186 48.02 36.01 13.37
CA THR A 186 49.44 36.28 13.08
C THR A 186 49.71 36.25 11.57
N MET A 187 49.66 37.42 10.94
CA MET A 187 50.48 37.72 9.76
C MET A 187 51.87 38.17 10.25
N SER A 188 52.92 37.48 9.80
CA SER A 188 54.26 38.04 9.53
C SER A 188 55.01 37.08 8.61
#